data_AF-A0A7J4VFE7-F1
#
_entry.id   AF-A0A7J4VFE7-F1
#
_cell.length_a   1.000
_cell.length_b   1.000
_cell.length_c   1.000
_cell.angle_alpha   90.00
_cell.angle_beta   90.00
_cell.angle_gamma   90.00
#
_symmetry.space_group_name_H-M   'P 1'
#
loop_
_entity.id
_entity.type
_entity.pdbx_description
1 polymer ?
#
loop_
_entity_poly.entity_id
_entity_poly.type
_entity_poly.pdbx_seq_one_letter_code
_entity_poly.pdbx_strand_id
1 'polypeptide(L)'
;MPDHIVFPISLADKSEIELKVFPESKIQQTLFRIPREEAIEENEAELQIVEGFTYEYLLTEGYCFADSNKLLIPSKINSNLGRIVPNTFVGRTKLTVLKVGEEKPVGEFYLEIRSIKTSYRNDYRTMLKDISDYCIDLIFQSESPVIQSFTVDHEVDSRSLYQKFSFLKSILDSDEFHEAVARITSSPVTGWMFNEATRDIRNAKRLGTKSLRQLVGASRRVHLPQSHPLRGHLDRHTRKQVYKVRFAVVPTFGGYNQAKNKRL
;
A
#
# COMPACT_ATOMS: atom_id res chain seq x y z
N MET A 1 -48.27 -18.94 -8.85
CA MET A 1 -48.42 -17.77 -7.95
C MET A 1 -47.25 -16.86 -8.22
N PRO A 2 -47.41 -15.54 -8.39
CA PRO A 2 -46.26 -14.66 -8.52
C PRO A 2 -45.40 -14.76 -7.25
N ASP A 3 -44.08 -14.87 -7.42
CA ASP A 3 -43.14 -14.84 -6.32
C ASP A 3 -43.23 -13.48 -5.64
N HIS A 4 -43.57 -13.46 -4.36
CA HIS A 4 -43.71 -12.25 -3.57
C HIS A 4 -43.02 -12.42 -2.24
N ILE A 5 -42.54 -11.32 -1.68
CA ILE A 5 -41.90 -11.31 -0.37
C ILE A 5 -42.84 -10.60 0.59
N VAL A 6 -43.11 -11.27 1.71
CA VAL A 6 -43.79 -10.67 2.87
C VAL A 6 -42.72 -10.23 3.87
N PHE A 7 -42.80 -8.97 4.28
CA PHE A 7 -41.85 -8.35 5.18
C PHE A 7 -42.59 -7.63 6.32
N PRO A 8 -42.29 -7.94 7.60
CA PRO A 8 -42.89 -7.24 8.74
C PRO A 8 -42.26 -5.86 8.93
N ILE A 9 -43.08 -4.84 9.19
CA ILE A 9 -42.63 -3.49 9.54
C ILE A 9 -43.09 -3.20 10.97
N SER A 10 -42.14 -2.92 11.86
CA SER A 10 -42.43 -2.49 13.23
C SER A 10 -42.78 -0.99 13.25
N LEU A 11 -43.92 -0.67 13.86
CA LEU A 11 -44.41 0.70 14.06
C LEU A 11 -43.91 1.29 15.39
N ALA A 12 -44.07 2.60 15.55
CA ALA A 12 -43.64 3.35 16.73
C ALA A 12 -44.35 2.93 18.02
N ASP A 13 -45.56 2.39 17.91
CA ASP A 13 -46.37 1.84 19.02
C ASP A 13 -46.02 0.38 19.35
N LYS A 14 -44.97 -0.17 18.72
CA LYS A 14 -44.54 -1.58 18.78
C LYS A 14 -45.51 -2.57 18.16
N SER A 15 -46.53 -2.11 17.45
CA SER A 15 -47.32 -3.00 16.61
C SER A 15 -46.54 -3.34 15.34
N GLU A 16 -46.90 -4.45 14.68
CA GLU A 16 -46.31 -4.86 13.40
C GLU A 16 -47.37 -4.87 12.31
N ILE A 17 -47.00 -4.37 11.14
CA ILE A 17 -47.80 -4.46 9.92
C ILE A 17 -47.05 -5.26 8.87
N GLU A 18 -47.78 -5.82 7.91
CA GLU A 18 -47.20 -6.59 6.82
C GLU A 18 -47.08 -5.74 5.56
N LEU A 19 -45.90 -5.76 4.95
CA LEU A 19 -45.65 -5.30 3.59
C LEU A 19 -45.48 -6.51 2.68
N LYS A 20 -46.27 -6.57 1.60
CA LYS A 20 -46.12 -7.56 0.53
C LYS A 20 -45.62 -6.85 -0.71
N VAL A 21 -44.53 -7.35 -1.30
CA VAL A 21 -43.93 -6.80 -2.52
C VAL A 21 -43.93 -7.85 -3.62
N PHE A 22 -44.38 -7.45 -4.80
CA PHE A 22 -44.53 -8.28 -5.99
C PHE A 22 -43.70 -7.67 -7.14
N PRO A 23 -42.77 -8.41 -7.76
CA PRO A 23 -42.13 -7.95 -8.98
C PRO A 23 -43.11 -8.03 -10.15
N GLU A 24 -43.23 -6.96 -10.94
CA GLU A 24 -44.04 -7.01 -12.17
C GLU A 24 -43.34 -7.80 -13.29
N SER A 25 -41.99 -7.83 -13.27
CA SER A 25 -41.18 -8.56 -14.24
C SER A 25 -41.16 -10.06 -13.94
N LYS A 26 -41.37 -10.88 -14.97
CA LYS A 26 -41.33 -12.35 -14.90
C LYS A 26 -40.01 -12.96 -15.40
N ILE A 27 -39.13 -12.14 -15.96
CA ILE A 27 -38.00 -12.59 -16.79
C ILE A 27 -36.71 -12.75 -15.96
N GLN A 28 -36.58 -12.01 -14.85
CA GLN A 28 -35.40 -12.02 -13.99
C GLN A 28 -35.80 -11.92 -12.52
N GLN A 29 -35.06 -12.62 -11.66
CA GLN A 29 -35.17 -12.47 -10.21
C GLN A 29 -34.65 -11.07 -9.83
N THR A 30 -35.57 -10.20 -9.43
CA THR A 30 -35.31 -8.77 -9.20
C THR A 30 -35.71 -8.32 -7.80
N LEU A 31 -36.37 -9.21 -7.04
CA LEU A 31 -36.77 -9.02 -5.66
C LEU A 31 -36.01 -10.02 -4.79
N PHE A 32 -35.34 -9.51 -3.76
CA PHE A 32 -34.49 -10.30 -2.87
C PHE A 32 -34.78 -9.98 -1.41
N ARG A 33 -34.55 -10.97 -0.55
CA ARG A 33 -34.46 -10.79 0.88
C ARG A 33 -33.16 -11.41 1.36
N ILE A 34 -32.27 -10.58 1.91
CA ILE A 34 -31.01 -11.04 2.49
C ILE A 34 -31.16 -11.27 4.00
N PRO A 35 -30.30 -12.11 4.61
CA PRO A 35 -30.27 -12.26 6.06
C PRO A 35 -29.95 -10.93 6.76
N ARG A 36 -30.52 -10.74 7.95
CA ARG A 36 -30.29 -9.53 8.76
C ARG A 36 -28.82 -9.30 9.11
N GLU A 37 -28.06 -10.36 9.33
CA GLU A 37 -26.62 -10.29 9.62
C GLU A 37 -25.85 -9.68 8.45
N GLU A 38 -26.07 -10.19 7.23
CA GLU A 38 -25.45 -9.64 6.01
C GLU A 38 -25.87 -8.18 5.77
N ALA A 39 -27.15 -7.86 5.97
CA ALA A 39 -27.65 -6.50 5.82
C ALA A 39 -26.94 -5.50 6.75
N ILE A 40 -26.65 -5.91 7.98
CA ILE A 40 -25.93 -5.07 8.95
C ILE A 40 -24.46 -4.91 8.55
N GLU A 41 -23.79 -5.99 8.12
CA GLU A 41 -22.38 -5.95 7.71
C GLU A 41 -22.16 -5.00 6.52
N GLU A 42 -23.05 -5.03 5.54
CA GLU A 42 -22.97 -4.17 4.36
C GLU A 42 -23.72 -2.82 4.53
N ASN A 43 -24.36 -2.60 5.68
CA ASN A 43 -25.17 -1.41 5.98
C ASN A 43 -26.32 -1.16 4.98
N GLU A 44 -26.90 -2.23 4.48
CA GLU A 44 -28.00 -2.27 3.52
C GLU A 44 -29.33 -2.62 4.22
N ALA A 45 -30.44 -2.52 3.51
CA ALA A 45 -31.71 -3.07 3.99
C ALA A 45 -31.89 -4.55 3.64
N GLU A 46 -32.65 -5.27 4.46
CA GLU A 46 -32.95 -6.71 4.26
C GLU A 46 -33.74 -6.96 2.97
N LEU A 47 -34.75 -6.13 2.69
CA LEU A 47 -35.52 -6.21 1.46
C LEU A 47 -34.80 -5.41 0.37
N GLN A 48 -34.51 -6.07 -0.75
CA GLN A 48 -33.78 -5.47 -1.85
C GLN A 48 -34.52 -5.62 -3.17
N ILE A 49 -34.51 -4.56 -3.95
CA ILE A 49 -35.05 -4.52 -5.32
C ILE A 49 -33.99 -4.01 -6.29
N VAL A 50 -34.17 -4.25 -7.59
CA VAL A 50 -33.27 -3.75 -8.65
C VAL A 50 -33.85 -2.52 -9.33
N GLU A 51 -32.98 -1.55 -9.62
CA GLU A 51 -33.30 -0.36 -10.42
C GLU A 51 -33.85 -0.73 -11.82
N GLY A 52 -34.57 0.19 -12.46
CA GLY A 52 -35.13 -0.04 -13.80
C GLY A 52 -36.31 -1.02 -13.89
N PHE A 53 -36.72 -1.64 -12.78
CA PHE A 53 -37.90 -2.51 -12.70
C PHE A 53 -39.01 -1.90 -11.83
N THR A 54 -40.25 -2.34 -12.06
CA THR A 54 -41.42 -1.92 -11.28
C THR A 54 -41.90 -3.05 -10.37
N TYR A 55 -42.35 -2.68 -9.19
CA TYR A 55 -42.86 -3.62 -8.18
C TYR A 55 -44.21 -3.11 -7.67
N GLU A 56 -45.19 -3.99 -7.51
CA GLU A 56 -46.42 -3.68 -6.79
C GLU A 56 -46.21 -3.92 -5.30
N TYR A 57 -46.74 -3.02 -4.47
CA TYR A 57 -46.73 -3.19 -3.02
C TYR A 57 -48.16 -3.22 -2.47
N LEU A 58 -48.34 -3.97 -1.40
CA LEU A 58 -49.56 -4.03 -0.62
C LEU A 58 -49.20 -3.97 0.88
N LEU A 59 -49.70 -2.93 1.55
CA LEU A 59 -49.61 -2.76 3.00
C LEU A 59 -50.88 -3.26 3.68
N THR A 60 -50.78 -3.56 4.99
CA THR A 60 -51.95 -3.77 5.85
C THR A 60 -52.95 -2.62 5.71
N GLU A 61 -54.25 -2.96 5.69
CA GLU A 61 -55.33 -1.98 5.56
C GLU A 61 -55.26 -0.90 6.65
N GLY A 62 -55.57 0.35 6.28
CA GLY A 62 -55.51 1.50 7.18
C GLY A 62 -54.14 2.21 7.22
N TYR A 63 -53.14 1.71 6.51
CA TYR A 63 -51.81 2.31 6.43
C TYR A 63 -51.40 2.60 4.98
N CYS A 64 -50.58 3.63 4.77
CA CYS A 64 -50.03 4.01 3.47
C CYS A 64 -48.60 4.53 3.63
N PHE A 65 -47.86 4.62 2.52
CA PHE A 65 -46.56 5.29 2.52
C PHE A 65 -46.71 6.78 2.20
N ALA A 66 -45.90 7.62 2.83
CA ALA A 66 -45.73 9.01 2.42
C ALA A 66 -44.94 9.06 1.10
N ASP A 67 -45.49 9.74 0.09
CA ASP A 67 -44.79 9.97 -1.18
C ASP A 67 -43.83 11.16 -1.05
N SER A 68 -42.67 10.93 -0.43
CA SER A 68 -41.65 11.96 -0.27
C SER A 68 -40.61 11.96 -1.40
N ASN A 69 -40.39 10.82 -2.05
CA ASN A 69 -39.18 10.59 -2.86
C ASN A 69 -39.45 10.29 -4.34
N LYS A 70 -40.69 10.43 -4.85
CA LYS A 70 -41.09 10.03 -6.21
C LYS A 70 -40.80 8.56 -6.57
N LEU A 71 -40.47 7.75 -5.56
CA LEU A 71 -40.20 6.33 -5.66
C LEU A 71 -41.51 5.53 -5.71
N LEU A 72 -42.59 6.11 -5.21
CA LEU A 72 -43.87 5.46 -5.04
C LEU A 72 -44.91 6.10 -5.96
N ILE A 73 -45.70 5.25 -6.61
CA ILE A 73 -46.89 5.64 -7.33
C ILE A 73 -48.07 4.99 -6.59
N PRO A 74 -48.68 5.68 -5.60
CA PRO A 74 -49.82 5.15 -4.87
C PRO A 74 -51.01 4.94 -5.82
N SER A 75 -51.84 3.94 -5.53
CA SER A 75 -53.07 3.72 -6.29
C SER A 75 -54.10 4.78 -5.98
N LYS A 76 -54.86 5.17 -7.01
CA LYS A 76 -55.98 6.10 -6.88
C LYS A 76 -57.22 5.45 -6.23
N ILE A 77 -57.25 4.12 -6.18
CA ILE A 77 -58.40 3.35 -5.67
C ILE A 77 -58.20 3.04 -4.19
N ASN A 78 -57.02 2.51 -3.84
CA ASN A 78 -56.69 2.07 -2.49
C ASN A 78 -55.37 2.69 -2.04
N SER A 79 -55.37 3.33 -0.87
CA SER A 79 -54.18 4.01 -0.33
C SER A 79 -53.10 3.07 0.20
N ASN A 80 -53.43 1.82 0.51
CA ASN A 80 -52.48 0.80 0.99
C ASN A 80 -51.78 0.04 -0.15
N LEU A 81 -52.12 0.33 -1.41
CA LEU A 81 -51.55 -0.32 -2.59
C LEU A 81 -50.93 0.73 -3.52
N GLY A 82 -49.88 0.33 -4.22
CA GLY A 82 -49.28 1.14 -5.26
C GLY A 82 -48.13 0.43 -5.95
N ARG A 83 -47.31 1.22 -6.63
CA ARG A 83 -46.09 0.75 -7.29
C ARG A 83 -44.86 1.40 -6.70
N ILE A 84 -43.78 0.63 -6.60
CA ILE A 84 -42.43 1.10 -6.36
C ILE A 84 -41.73 1.17 -7.71
N VAL A 85 -41.31 2.37 -8.10
CA VAL A 85 -40.65 2.64 -9.39
C VAL A 85 -39.32 3.33 -9.12
N PRO A 86 -38.23 2.57 -8.92
CA PRO A 86 -36.93 3.12 -8.60
C PRO A 86 -36.30 3.91 -9.73
N ASN A 87 -36.61 3.62 -11.00
CA ASN A 87 -35.95 4.25 -12.15
C ASN A 87 -34.42 4.15 -12.07
N THR A 88 -33.75 5.24 -11.68
CA THR A 88 -32.29 5.36 -11.52
C THR A 88 -31.85 5.59 -10.06
N PHE A 89 -32.77 5.53 -9.10
CA PHE A 89 -32.44 5.63 -7.69
C PHE A 89 -31.80 4.33 -7.22
N VAL A 90 -30.65 4.44 -6.55
CA VAL A 90 -29.90 3.30 -5.99
C VAL A 90 -29.50 3.60 -4.55
N GLY A 91 -29.26 2.54 -3.77
CA GLY A 91 -28.89 2.59 -2.37
C GLY A 91 -30.07 2.46 -1.41
N ARG A 92 -29.76 2.55 -0.12
CA ARG A 92 -30.72 2.44 0.99
C ARG A 92 -31.66 3.65 1.04
N THR A 93 -32.95 3.42 0.79
CA THR A 93 -34.01 4.42 0.86
C THR A 93 -34.92 4.19 2.05
N LYS A 94 -35.29 5.29 2.73
CA LYS A 94 -36.31 5.30 3.77
C LYS A 94 -37.69 5.60 3.19
N LEU A 95 -38.65 4.75 3.49
CA LEU A 95 -40.07 4.93 3.25
C LEU A 95 -40.78 5.17 4.57
N THR A 96 -41.55 6.27 4.65
CA THR A 96 -42.27 6.64 5.87
C THR A 96 -43.67 6.04 5.82
N VAL A 97 -44.08 5.34 6.88
CA VAL A 97 -45.43 4.79 7.01
C VAL A 97 -46.32 5.79 7.74
N LEU A 98 -47.49 6.03 7.17
CA LEU A 98 -48.57 6.87 7.70
C LEU A 98 -49.81 6.02 7.93
N LYS A 99 -50.63 6.44 8.89
CA LYS A 99 -52.00 5.95 9.01
C LYS A 99 -52.90 6.76 8.09
N VAL A 100 -53.83 6.11 7.42
CA VAL A 100 -54.72 6.78 6.45
C VAL A 100 -55.51 7.89 7.14
N GLY A 101 -55.34 9.13 6.67
CA GLY A 101 -55.98 10.33 7.24
C GLY A 101 -55.15 11.06 8.29
N GLU A 102 -53.97 10.55 8.66
CA GLU A 102 -53.04 11.21 9.58
C GLU A 102 -51.74 11.59 8.85
N GLU A 103 -51.25 12.80 9.08
CA GLU A 103 -49.95 13.26 8.53
C GLU A 103 -48.75 12.84 9.41
N LYS A 104 -49.02 12.30 10.61
CA LYS A 104 -47.94 11.92 11.53
C LYS A 104 -47.35 10.57 11.13
N PRO A 105 -46.00 10.46 11.06
CA PRO A 105 -45.32 9.20 10.82
C PRO A 105 -45.58 8.21 11.96
N VAL A 106 -46.07 7.02 11.61
CA VAL A 106 -46.32 5.92 12.55
C VAL A 106 -45.24 4.85 12.49
N GLY A 107 -44.39 4.86 11.46
CA GLY A 107 -43.28 3.93 11.31
C GLY A 107 -42.35 4.29 10.16
N GLU A 108 -41.22 3.60 10.10
CA GLU A 108 -40.23 3.75 9.04
C GLU A 108 -39.85 2.37 8.50
N PHE A 109 -39.70 2.30 7.18
CA PHE A 109 -39.26 1.10 6.48
C PHE A 109 -38.06 1.44 5.60
N TYR A 110 -37.04 0.60 5.62
CA TYR A 110 -35.85 0.77 4.78
C TYR A 110 -35.87 -0.25 3.64
N LEU A 111 -35.63 0.22 2.43
CA LEU A 111 -35.59 -0.55 1.21
C LEU A 111 -34.24 -0.35 0.53
N GLU A 112 -33.58 -1.43 0.14
CA GLU A 112 -32.33 -1.35 -0.61
C GLU A 112 -32.64 -1.39 -2.10
N ILE A 113 -32.08 -0.45 -2.87
CA ILE A 113 -32.21 -0.47 -4.33
C ILE A 113 -30.85 -0.75 -4.95
N ARG A 114 -30.72 -1.94 -5.53
CA ARG A 114 -29.52 -2.41 -6.21
C ARG A 114 -29.45 -1.84 -7.62
N SER A 115 -28.25 -1.42 -8.01
CA SER A 115 -27.98 -1.18 -9.43
C SER A 115 -27.98 -2.50 -10.21
N ILE A 116 -28.39 -2.45 -11.48
CA ILE A 116 -28.29 -3.61 -12.39
C ILE A 116 -26.84 -3.96 -12.74
N LYS A 117 -25.90 -3.05 -12.47
CA LYS A 117 -24.47 -3.26 -12.70
C LYS A 117 -23.97 -4.35 -11.75
N THR A 118 -23.53 -5.46 -12.34
CA THR A 118 -23.29 -6.77 -11.69
C THR A 118 -22.33 -6.74 -10.49
N SER A 119 -21.51 -5.70 -10.33
CA SER A 119 -20.52 -5.55 -9.24
C SER A 119 -20.72 -4.29 -8.38
N TYR A 120 -21.94 -3.74 -8.29
CA TYR A 120 -22.21 -2.47 -7.57
C TYR A 120 -21.52 -2.32 -6.20
N ARG A 121 -21.59 -3.30 -5.30
CA ARG A 121 -20.93 -3.24 -3.97
C ARG A 121 -19.42 -3.04 -4.10
N ASN A 122 -18.77 -3.81 -4.97
CA ASN A 122 -17.33 -3.75 -5.18
C ASN A 122 -16.91 -2.48 -5.95
N ASP A 123 -17.68 -2.12 -6.97
CA ASP A 123 -17.41 -0.96 -7.82
C ASP A 123 -17.56 0.34 -7.03
N TYR A 124 -18.61 0.45 -6.22
CA TYR A 124 -18.83 1.61 -5.37
C TYR A 124 -17.74 1.76 -4.30
N ARG A 125 -17.35 0.66 -3.64
CA ARG A 125 -16.24 0.65 -2.67
C ARG A 125 -14.92 1.03 -3.32
N THR A 126 -14.68 0.58 -4.55
CA THR A 126 -13.49 0.95 -5.33
C THR A 126 -13.53 2.43 -5.69
N MET A 127 -14.65 2.94 -6.20
CA MET A 127 -14.81 4.35 -6.52
C MET A 127 -14.62 5.27 -5.30
N LEU A 128 -15.20 4.92 -4.15
CA LEU A 128 -15.02 5.69 -2.91
C LEU A 128 -13.57 5.68 -2.45
N LYS A 129 -12.86 4.55 -2.60
CA LYS A 129 -11.43 4.46 -2.33
C LYS A 129 -10.66 5.39 -3.26
N ASP A 130 -10.93 5.34 -4.56
CA ASP A 130 -10.25 6.19 -5.56
C ASP A 130 -10.48 7.69 -5.29
N ILE A 131 -11.70 8.09 -4.91
CA ILE A 131 -12.02 9.47 -4.50
C ILE A 131 -11.23 9.85 -3.25
N SER A 132 -11.17 8.96 -2.26
CA SER A 132 -10.46 9.21 -1.00
C SER A 132 -8.96 9.38 -1.26
N ASP A 133 -8.36 8.50 -2.05
CA ASP A 133 -6.95 8.56 -2.44
C ASP A 133 -6.66 9.87 -3.20
N TYR A 134 -7.52 10.27 -4.12
CA TYR A 134 -7.39 11.55 -4.83
C TYR A 134 -7.50 12.77 -3.91
N CYS A 135 -8.47 12.77 -2.99
CA CYS A 135 -8.64 13.86 -2.02
C CYS A 135 -7.44 13.96 -1.08
N ILE A 136 -6.88 12.83 -0.64
CA ILE A 136 -5.66 12.78 0.16
C ILE A 136 -4.51 13.43 -0.59
N ASP A 137 -4.28 13.02 -1.84
CA ASP A 137 -3.22 13.59 -2.67
C ASP A 137 -3.40 15.11 -2.88
N LEU A 138 -4.64 15.57 -3.06
CA LEU A 138 -4.97 16.99 -3.22
C LEU A 138 -4.73 17.80 -1.94
N ILE A 139 -5.08 17.26 -0.77
CA ILE A 139 -4.80 17.89 0.53
C ILE A 139 -3.29 18.07 0.70
N PHE A 140 -2.50 17.08 0.31
CA PHE A 140 -1.04 17.16 0.40
C PHE A 140 -0.38 18.06 -0.65
N GLN A 141 -0.96 18.18 -1.84
CA GLN A 141 -0.54 19.17 -2.83
C GLN A 141 -0.94 20.59 -2.45
N SER A 142 -1.91 20.77 -1.55
CA SER A 142 -2.28 22.11 -1.11
C SER A 142 -1.10 22.73 -0.36
N GLU A 143 -0.50 23.77 -0.96
CA GLU A 143 0.51 24.63 -0.32
C GLU A 143 -0.16 25.52 0.73
N SER A 144 -0.84 24.90 1.69
CA SER A 144 -1.46 25.59 2.80
C SER A 144 -0.39 25.88 3.86
N PRO A 145 -0.31 27.10 4.41
CA PRO A 145 0.61 27.44 5.49
C PRO A 145 0.24 26.76 6.84
N VAL A 146 -0.70 25.81 6.81
CA VAL A 146 -1.19 25.08 7.98
C VAL A 146 -0.42 23.78 8.15
N ILE A 147 0.18 23.60 9.33
CA ILE A 147 0.82 22.35 9.74
C ILE A 147 -0.27 21.30 9.96
N GLN A 148 -0.30 20.29 9.11
CA GLN A 148 -1.18 19.12 9.26
C GLN A 148 -0.34 17.93 9.71
N SER A 149 -0.65 17.39 10.90
CA SER A 149 0.01 16.20 11.43
C SER A 149 -0.76 14.94 11.03
N PHE A 150 -0.10 14.03 10.32
CA PHE A 150 -0.66 12.72 9.98
C PHE A 150 0.22 11.62 10.57
N THR A 151 -0.39 10.57 11.11
CA THR A 151 0.30 9.39 11.61
C THR A 151 0.21 8.28 10.59
N VAL A 152 1.36 7.70 10.23
CA VAL A 152 1.42 6.54 9.34
C VAL A 152 1.08 5.28 10.15
N ASP A 153 0.15 4.47 9.65
CA ASP A 153 -0.08 3.12 10.17
C ASP A 153 0.89 2.16 9.47
N HIS A 154 1.75 1.51 10.25
CA HIS A 154 2.82 0.64 9.75
C HIS A 154 2.36 -0.79 9.44
N GLU A 155 1.17 -1.19 9.90
CA GLU A 155 0.64 -2.55 9.74
C GLU A 155 -0.16 -2.72 8.43
N VAL A 156 -0.49 -1.61 7.76
CA VAL A 156 -1.34 -1.61 6.56
C VAL A 156 -0.50 -1.38 5.31
N ASP A 157 -0.68 -2.23 4.29
CA ASP A 157 -0.03 -2.04 2.99
C ASP A 157 -0.44 -0.70 2.36
N SER A 158 0.57 0.06 1.93
CA SER A 158 0.43 1.43 1.44
C SER A 158 -0.46 1.52 0.19
N ARG A 159 -1.61 2.20 0.32
CA ARG A 159 -2.63 2.28 -0.75
C ARG A 159 -2.38 3.43 -1.73
N SER A 160 -1.79 4.54 -1.26
CA SER A 160 -1.43 5.71 -2.08
C SER A 160 0.09 5.90 -2.19
N LEU A 161 0.54 6.49 -3.31
CA LEU A 161 1.93 6.95 -3.52
C LEU A 161 2.40 7.89 -2.38
N TYR A 162 1.49 8.69 -1.84
CA TYR A 162 1.81 9.58 -0.73
C TYR A 162 2.09 8.83 0.57
N GLN A 163 1.33 7.76 0.87
CA GLN A 163 1.62 6.93 2.05
C GLN A 163 3.00 6.27 1.92
N LYS A 164 3.38 5.83 0.71
CA LYS A 164 4.73 5.31 0.44
C LYS A 164 5.79 6.37 0.67
N PHE A 165 5.58 7.60 0.18
CA PHE A 165 6.48 8.72 0.41
C PHE A 165 6.58 9.09 1.89
N SER A 166 5.46 9.15 2.61
CA SER A 166 5.43 9.49 4.03
C SER A 166 6.07 8.42 4.91
N PHE A 167 5.86 7.16 4.57
CA PHE A 167 6.55 6.03 5.20
C PHE A 167 8.07 6.09 4.95
N LEU A 168 8.50 6.35 3.70
CA LEU A 168 9.91 6.56 3.40
C LEU A 168 10.48 7.76 4.16
N LYS A 169 9.75 8.87 4.20
CA LYS A 169 10.14 10.07 4.94
C LYS A 169 10.25 9.80 6.43
N SER A 170 9.31 9.10 7.05
CA SER A 170 9.36 8.80 8.48
C SER A 170 10.51 7.87 8.84
N ILE A 171 10.86 6.91 7.96
CA ILE A 171 12.07 6.10 8.13
C ILE A 171 13.33 6.95 8.00
N LEU A 172 13.39 7.83 6.99
CA LEU A 172 14.55 8.70 6.76
C LEU A 172 14.76 9.75 7.87
N ASP A 173 13.67 10.27 8.42
CA ASP A 173 13.66 11.24 9.53
C ASP A 173 13.79 10.55 10.90
N SER A 174 13.87 9.22 10.96
CA SER A 174 14.03 8.50 12.22
C SER A 174 15.43 8.69 12.80
N ASP A 175 15.49 8.86 14.12
CA ASP A 175 16.77 8.97 14.84
C ASP A 175 17.65 7.73 14.63
N GLU A 176 17.04 6.53 14.55
CA GLU A 176 17.74 5.28 14.29
C GLU A 176 18.47 5.28 12.93
N PHE A 177 17.82 5.81 11.88
CA PHE A 177 18.46 5.95 10.57
C PHE A 177 19.62 6.94 10.62
N HIS A 178 19.42 8.10 11.24
CA HIS A 178 20.47 9.10 11.41
C HIS A 178 21.67 8.56 12.21
N GLU A 179 21.42 7.81 13.28
CA GLU A 179 22.46 7.15 14.08
C GLU A 179 23.19 6.07 13.28
N ALA A 180 22.48 5.26 12.49
CA ALA A 180 23.08 4.25 11.63
C ALA A 180 24.02 4.88 10.60
N VAL A 181 23.60 5.97 9.94
CA VAL A 181 24.44 6.73 9.00
C VAL A 181 25.64 7.36 9.71
N ALA A 182 25.44 7.98 10.88
CA ALA A 182 26.52 8.53 11.69
C ALA A 182 27.53 7.45 12.11
N ARG A 183 27.07 6.24 12.41
CA ARG A 183 27.93 5.09 12.74
C ARG A 183 28.74 4.60 11.54
N ILE A 184 28.12 4.48 10.37
CA ILE A 184 28.80 4.07 9.13
C ILE A 184 29.88 5.09 8.74
N THR A 185 29.59 6.38 8.88
CA THR A 185 30.53 7.46 8.53
C THR A 185 31.66 7.61 9.54
N SER A 186 31.36 7.51 10.84
CA SER A 186 32.37 7.62 11.91
C SER A 186 33.26 6.39 12.02
N SER A 187 32.75 5.20 11.72
CA SER A 187 33.46 3.93 11.80
C SER A 187 33.10 3.02 10.63
N PRO A 188 33.59 3.34 9.40
CA PRO A 188 33.35 2.48 8.25
C PRO A 188 33.97 1.11 8.50
N VAL A 189 33.27 0.04 8.15
CA VAL A 189 33.79 -1.33 8.26
C VAL A 189 35.06 -1.43 7.42
N THR A 190 36.20 -1.47 8.10
CA THR A 190 37.50 -1.64 7.45
C THR A 190 37.68 -3.11 7.11
N GLY A 191 37.40 -3.48 5.86
CA GLY A 191 37.79 -4.78 5.31
C GLY A 191 39.26 -4.77 4.90
N TRP A 192 40.04 -5.72 5.41
CA TRP A 192 41.40 -5.96 4.93
C TRP A 192 41.34 -6.55 3.52
N MET A 193 41.74 -5.80 2.49
CA MET A 193 41.84 -6.32 1.13
C MET A 193 43.30 -6.47 0.71
N PHE A 194 43.64 -7.67 0.24
CA PHE A 194 44.95 -7.98 -0.32
C PHE A 194 44.97 -7.58 -1.79
N ASN A 195 45.84 -6.64 -2.14
CA ASN A 195 46.04 -6.25 -3.55
C ASN A 195 47.45 -6.65 -3.99
N GLU A 196 47.54 -7.58 -4.95
CA GLU A 196 48.80 -7.98 -5.56
C GLU A 196 49.13 -7.05 -6.73
N ALA A 197 50.15 -6.20 -6.55
CA ALA A 197 50.60 -5.27 -7.59
C ALA A 197 52.00 -5.62 -8.08
N THR A 198 52.15 -5.77 -9.39
CA THR A 198 53.46 -5.91 -10.05
C THR A 198 54.13 -4.55 -10.15
N ARG A 199 55.26 -4.36 -9.46
CA ARG A 199 56.05 -3.12 -9.55
C ARG A 199 57.47 -3.38 -10.02
N ASP A 200 58.00 -2.44 -10.79
CA ASP A 200 59.40 -2.43 -11.20
C ASP A 200 60.28 -2.16 -9.97
N ILE A 201 61.33 -2.97 -9.83
CA ILE A 201 62.27 -2.91 -8.73
C ILE A 201 63.02 -1.59 -8.62
N ARG A 202 63.17 -0.88 -9.76
CA ARG A 202 63.82 0.44 -9.81
C ARG A 202 63.00 1.53 -9.13
N ASN A 203 61.69 1.30 -8.95
CA ASN A 203 60.78 2.25 -8.31
C ASN A 203 60.55 1.98 -6.81
N ALA A 204 61.29 1.05 -6.19
CA ALA A 204 61.30 0.91 -4.74
C ALA A 204 62.04 2.08 -4.09
N LYS A 205 61.29 3.15 -3.79
CA LYS A 205 61.83 4.29 -3.04
C LYS A 205 62.19 3.85 -1.61
N ARG A 206 63.50 3.78 -1.37
CA ARG A 206 64.22 3.56 -0.10
C ARG A 206 64.08 2.15 0.49
N LEU A 207 65.15 1.37 0.35
CA LEU A 207 65.32 0.09 1.04
C LEU A 207 65.36 0.31 2.56
N GLY A 208 64.58 -0.48 3.29
CA GLY A 208 64.56 -0.42 4.76
C GLY A 208 65.88 -0.90 5.38
N THR A 209 66.16 -0.46 6.60
CA THR A 209 67.39 -0.79 7.34
C THR A 209 67.60 -2.29 7.55
N LYS A 210 66.53 -3.09 7.61
CA LYS A 210 66.61 -4.57 7.68
C LYS A 210 67.10 -5.18 6.36
N SER A 211 66.53 -4.74 5.24
CA SER A 211 66.93 -5.17 3.90
C SER A 211 68.37 -4.75 3.57
N LEU A 212 68.76 -3.54 3.97
CA LEU A 212 70.14 -3.08 3.89
C LEU A 212 71.09 -3.94 4.73
N ARG A 213 70.71 -4.29 5.97
CA ARG A 213 71.52 -5.18 6.81
C ARG A 213 71.68 -6.58 6.21
N GLN A 214 70.69 -7.07 5.47
CA GLN A 214 70.76 -8.36 4.80
C GLN A 214 71.64 -8.34 3.54
N LEU A 215 71.71 -7.21 2.83
CA LEU A 215 72.63 -6.99 1.71
C LEU A 215 74.07 -6.76 2.18
N VAL A 216 74.24 -6.02 3.28
CA VAL A 216 75.54 -5.63 3.84
C VAL A 216 76.11 -6.71 4.76
N GLY A 217 75.27 -7.56 5.35
CA GLY A 217 75.65 -8.72 6.14
C GLY A 217 76.37 -9.75 5.28
N ALA A 218 77.66 -9.54 5.08
CA ALA A 218 78.50 -10.34 4.21
C ALA A 218 78.71 -11.75 4.80
N SER A 219 78.11 -12.76 4.17
CA SER A 219 78.71 -14.09 4.13
C SER A 219 79.91 -14.08 3.16
N ARG A 220 80.94 -14.87 3.47
CA ARG A 220 82.26 -14.88 2.79
C ARG A 220 82.09 -14.97 1.27
N ARG A 221 82.37 -13.86 0.57
CA ARG A 221 82.35 -13.82 -0.90
C ARG A 221 83.59 -14.54 -1.43
N VAL A 222 83.41 -15.71 -2.05
CA VAL A 222 84.48 -16.45 -2.71
C VAL A 222 84.51 -16.06 -4.18
N HIS A 223 85.68 -15.72 -4.72
CA HIS A 223 85.82 -15.48 -6.15
C HIS A 223 85.56 -16.77 -6.93
N LEU A 224 84.59 -16.74 -7.84
CA LEU A 224 84.26 -17.87 -8.71
C LEU A 224 85.37 -18.07 -9.77
N PRO A 225 85.94 -19.29 -9.89
CA PRO A 225 86.92 -19.62 -10.93
C PRO A 225 86.37 -19.36 -12.34
N GLN A 226 87.26 -19.08 -13.30
CA GLN A 226 86.86 -18.77 -14.69
C GLN A 226 86.11 -19.92 -15.38
N SER A 227 86.36 -21.17 -14.97
CA SER A 227 85.71 -22.37 -15.51
C SER A 227 84.35 -22.70 -14.89
N HIS A 228 83.86 -21.91 -13.93
CA HIS A 228 82.63 -22.25 -13.20
C HIS A 228 81.37 -21.96 -14.04
N PRO A 229 80.46 -22.93 -14.24
CA PRO A 229 79.28 -22.78 -15.11
C PRO A 229 78.33 -21.65 -14.68
N LEU A 230 78.28 -21.32 -13.39
CA LEU A 230 77.47 -20.20 -12.88
C LEU A 230 78.01 -18.80 -13.22
N ARG A 231 79.25 -18.67 -13.73
CA ARG A 231 79.82 -17.36 -14.07
C ARG A 231 79.09 -16.68 -15.22
N GLY A 232 78.63 -17.45 -16.22
CA GLY A 232 77.82 -16.93 -17.33
C GLY A 232 76.38 -16.56 -16.94
N HIS A 233 75.93 -16.96 -15.75
CA HIS A 233 74.60 -16.65 -15.22
C HIS A 233 74.58 -15.39 -14.34
N LEU A 234 75.69 -15.00 -13.71
CA LEU A 234 75.74 -13.83 -12.85
C LEU A 234 75.57 -12.51 -13.62
N ASP A 235 76.12 -12.41 -14.84
CA ASP A 235 75.97 -11.23 -15.72
C ASP A 235 74.53 -11.06 -16.28
N ARG A 236 73.63 -12.03 -16.06
CA ARG A 236 72.25 -11.99 -16.57
C ARG A 236 71.24 -11.38 -15.58
N HIS A 237 71.66 -10.98 -14.38
CA HIS A 237 70.78 -10.39 -13.37
C HIS A 237 70.68 -8.86 -13.44
N THR A 238 70.33 -8.33 -14.61
CA THR A 238 69.55 -7.08 -14.73
C THR A 238 68.10 -7.32 -15.12
N ARG A 239 67.67 -8.60 -15.15
CA ARG A 239 66.30 -8.97 -15.53
C ARG A 239 65.43 -9.23 -14.30
N LYS A 240 64.49 -8.29 -14.09
CA LYS A 240 63.22 -8.39 -13.36
C LYS A 240 63.21 -9.43 -12.23
N GLN A 241 63.48 -9.01 -11.00
CA GLN A 241 63.04 -9.77 -9.83
C GLN A 241 61.69 -9.26 -9.35
N VAL A 242 60.80 -10.19 -9.02
CA VAL A 242 59.45 -9.92 -8.53
C VAL A 242 59.47 -10.01 -7.01
N TYR A 243 58.99 -9.00 -6.31
CA TYR A 243 58.77 -9.10 -4.87
C TYR A 243 57.40 -8.56 -4.48
N LYS A 244 56.76 -9.24 -3.52
CA LYS A 244 55.48 -8.84 -2.96
C LYS A 244 55.69 -7.67 -2.01
N VAL A 245 55.02 -6.55 -2.29
CA VAL A 245 55.00 -5.39 -1.38
C VAL A 245 53.63 -5.33 -0.71
N ARG A 246 53.61 -5.16 0.61
CA ARG A 246 52.38 -5.04 1.40
C ARG A 246 52.10 -3.57 1.69
N PHE A 247 50.89 -3.12 1.40
CA PHE A 247 50.40 -1.79 1.78
C PHE A 247 49.00 -1.92 2.39
N ALA A 248 48.68 -1.07 3.36
CA ALA A 248 47.33 -0.92 3.88
C ALA A 248 46.59 0.15 3.04
N VAL A 249 45.37 -0.15 2.61
CA VAL A 249 44.49 0.80 1.91
C VAL A 249 43.17 0.84 2.66
N VAL A 250 42.70 2.05 2.99
CA VAL A 250 41.38 2.27 3.57
C VAL A 250 40.40 2.45 2.41
N PRO A 251 39.34 1.63 2.30
CA PRO A 251 38.32 1.84 1.27
C PRO A 251 37.52 3.10 1.63
N THR A 252 37.55 4.11 0.76
CA THR A 252 36.66 5.26 0.82
C THR A 252 35.45 4.99 -0.08
N PHE A 253 34.24 5.19 0.44
CA PHE A 253 33.03 5.12 -0.36
C PHE A 253 33.06 6.20 -1.45
N GLY A 254 32.95 5.77 -2.71
CA GLY A 254 33.04 6.63 -3.89
C GLY A 254 34.35 6.47 -4.65
N GLY A 255 34.53 5.33 -5.35
CA GLY A 255 35.33 5.13 -6.58
C GLY A 255 36.80 5.55 -6.66
N TYR A 256 37.33 6.33 -5.72
CA TYR A 256 38.67 6.88 -5.71
C TYR A 256 39.41 6.30 -4.50
N ASN A 257 40.23 5.29 -4.75
CA ASN A 257 41.17 4.77 -3.78
C ASN A 257 42.21 5.86 -3.43
N GLN A 258 41.97 6.66 -2.40
CA GLN A 258 43.03 7.48 -1.82
C GLN A 258 43.92 6.60 -0.96
N ALA A 259 45.05 6.19 -1.52
CA ALA A 259 46.13 5.56 -0.77
C ALA A 259 46.77 6.57 0.20
N LYS A 260 46.16 6.77 1.37
CA LYS A 260 46.79 7.51 2.47
C LYS A 260 47.90 6.64 3.07
N ASN A 261 49.14 6.95 2.72
CA ASN A 261 50.33 6.44 3.41
C ASN A 261 50.38 7.02 4.84
N LYS A 262 49.63 6.44 5.78
CA LYS A 262 49.89 6.67 7.20
C LYS A 262 51.06 5.77 7.60
N ARG A 263 52.20 6.40 7.89
CA ARG A 263 53.31 5.75 8.60
C ARG A 263 52.96 5.67 10.08
N LEU A 264 52.95 4.46 10.62
CA LEU A 264 53.30 4.20 12.02
C LEU A 264 54.82 3.98 12.08
#